data_AF-E0S6L4-F1
#
_entry.id   AF-E0S6L4-F1
#
_cell.length_a   1.000
_cell.length_b   1.000
_cell.length_c   1.000
_cell.angle_alpha   90.00
_cell.angle_beta   90.00
_cell.angle_gamma   90.00
#
_symmetry.space_group_name_H-M   'P 1'
#
loop_
_entity.id
_entity.type
_entity.pdbx_description
1 polymer ?
#
loop_
_entity_poly.entity_id
_entity_poly.type
_entity_poly.pdbx_seq_one_letter_code
_entity_poly.pdbx_strand_id
1 'polypeptide(L)'
;MKLLNDWEKEEIIHKSKIVNFDFLEKKDFISEVKDGFYYLSKDIKAVETELWKKANDELADHLDIKDIDKEIKRFIFLLNRYNEIKDIGQELIGRIASLRQTTARDIHEELGMETEL
;
A
#
# COMPACT_ATOMS: atom_id res chain seq x y z
N MET A 1 -8.64 4.29 8.46
CA MET A 1 -8.91 5.72 8.18
C MET A 1 -10.11 5.77 7.25
N LYS A 2 -11.23 6.40 7.62
CA LYS A 2 -12.36 6.62 6.69
C LYS A 2 -12.10 7.95 5.98
N LEU A 3 -11.96 7.94 4.65
CA LEU A 3 -11.72 9.14 3.84
C LEU A 3 -13.01 9.74 3.28
N LEU A 4 -14.08 8.95 3.21
CA LEU A 4 -15.39 9.35 2.70
C LEU A 4 -16.49 8.77 3.59
N ASN A 5 -17.63 9.45 3.71
CA ASN A 5 -18.83 8.93 4.36
C ASN A 5 -19.45 7.81 3.51
N ASP A 6 -20.28 6.98 4.14
CA ASP A 6 -21.03 5.92 3.47
C ASP A 6 -22.27 6.54 2.77
N TRP A 7 -22.04 7.22 1.65
CA TRP A 7 -23.08 7.89 0.86
C TRP A 7 -24.05 6.93 0.16
N GLU A 8 -23.76 5.62 0.14
CA GLU A 8 -24.71 4.59 -0.30
C GLU A 8 -25.80 4.33 0.76
N LYS A 9 -25.49 4.54 2.04
CA LYS A 9 -26.47 4.41 3.15
C LYS A 9 -27.12 5.73 3.53
N GLU A 10 -26.36 6.82 3.49
CA GLU A 10 -26.83 8.17 3.81
C GLU A 10 -26.67 9.07 2.57
N GLU A 11 -27.70 9.11 1.72
CA GLU A 11 -27.66 9.87 0.45
C GLU A 11 -27.51 11.39 0.66
N ILE A 12 -27.91 11.89 1.83
CA ILE A 12 -27.86 13.31 2.19
C ILE A 12 -27.25 13.46 3.58
N ILE A 13 -26.16 14.23 3.67
CA ILE A 13 -25.38 14.41 4.91
C ILE A 13 -25.24 15.90 5.19
N HIS A 14 -25.39 16.29 6.46
CA HIS A 14 -25.15 17.67 6.90
C HIS A 14 -23.64 17.97 6.92
N LYS A 15 -23.23 19.18 6.51
CA LYS A 15 -21.81 19.61 6.39
C LYS A 15 -20.94 19.28 7.61
N SER A 16 -21.49 19.34 8.83
CA SER A 16 -20.76 19.07 10.07
C SER A 16 -20.37 17.59 10.25
N LYS A 17 -20.97 16.68 9.49
CA LYS A 17 -20.72 15.24 9.54
C LYS A 17 -19.96 14.73 8.30
N ILE A 18 -19.73 15.59 7.30
CA ILE A 18 -19.03 15.23 6.07
C ILE A 18 -17.54 15.19 6.33
N VAL A 19 -16.93 14.03 6.09
CA VAL A 19 -15.48 13.82 6.15
C VAL A 19 -14.86 14.45 4.90
N ASN A 20 -13.76 15.19 5.08
CA ASN A 20 -13.07 15.91 4.00
C ASN A 20 -13.96 16.91 3.24
N PHE A 21 -14.92 17.56 3.93
CA PHE A 21 -15.86 18.52 3.35
C PHE A 21 -15.17 19.56 2.46
N ASP A 22 -14.14 20.25 2.97
CA ASP A 22 -13.43 21.30 2.22
C ASP A 22 -12.84 20.80 0.89
N PHE A 23 -12.38 19.54 0.85
CA PHE A 23 -11.84 18.94 -0.37
C PHE A 23 -12.95 18.58 -1.35
N LEU A 24 -14.05 18.00 -0.85
CA LEU A 24 -15.20 17.61 -1.65
C LEU A 24 -15.89 18.84 -2.27
N GLU A 25 -16.03 19.92 -1.50
CA GLU A 25 -16.58 21.19 -1.95
C GLU A 25 -15.67 21.84 -3.00
N LYS A 26 -14.36 21.95 -2.73
CA LYS A 26 -13.40 22.56 -3.67
C LYS A 26 -13.31 21.83 -5.02
N LYS A 27 -13.61 20.53 -5.05
CA LYS A 27 -13.58 19.69 -6.26
C LYS A 27 -14.94 19.55 -6.95
N ASP A 28 -15.96 20.26 -6.47
CA ASP A 28 -17.34 20.17 -6.95
C ASP A 28 -17.89 18.72 -6.94
N PHE A 29 -17.53 17.95 -5.91
CA PHE A 29 -17.99 16.56 -5.72
C PHE A 29 -19.27 16.45 -4.89
N ILE A 30 -19.62 17.51 -4.17
CA ILE A 30 -20.84 17.60 -3.39
C ILE A 30 -21.63 18.83 -3.82
N SER A 31 -22.96 18.70 -3.80
CA SER A 31 -23.88 19.79 -4.11
C SER A 31 -24.81 20.02 -2.93
N GLU A 32 -25.07 21.29 -2.61
CA GLU A 32 -25.99 21.64 -1.52
C GLU A 32 -27.44 21.41 -1.96
N VAL A 33 -28.23 20.77 -1.10
CA VAL A 33 -29.68 20.62 -1.26
C VAL A 33 -30.38 21.81 -0.62
N LYS A 34 -30.24 21.96 0.71
CA LYS A 34 -30.83 23.02 1.52
C LYS A 34 -30.29 22.98 2.95
N ASP A 35 -30.25 24.13 3.63
CA ASP A 35 -29.97 24.24 5.07
C ASP A 35 -28.67 23.53 5.52
N GLY A 36 -27.61 23.55 4.70
CA GLY A 36 -26.33 22.91 5.01
C GLY A 36 -26.29 21.38 4.85
N PHE A 37 -27.28 20.80 4.17
CA PHE A 37 -27.28 19.41 3.73
C PHE A 37 -26.76 19.29 2.30
N TYR A 38 -25.87 18.34 2.07
CA TYR A 38 -25.23 18.09 0.78
C TYR A 38 -25.50 16.66 0.32
N TYR A 39 -25.46 16.43 -0.99
CA TYR A 39 -25.46 15.12 -1.62
C TYR A 39 -24.23 14.96 -2.50
N LEU A 40 -23.83 13.71 -2.72
CA LEU A 40 -22.73 13.39 -3.63
C LEU A 40 -23.19 13.58 -5.07
N SER A 41 -22.60 14.53 -5.78
CA SER A 41 -22.98 14.87 -7.15
C SER A 41 -22.31 13.99 -8.20
N LYS A 42 -21.24 13.30 -7.80
CA LYS A 42 -20.45 12.40 -8.65
C LYS A 42 -20.47 10.98 -8.13
N ASP A 43 -20.01 10.06 -8.99
CA ASP A 43 -19.85 8.66 -8.64
C ASP A 43 -18.92 8.48 -7.43
N ILE A 44 -19.35 7.65 -6.48
CA ILE A 44 -18.63 7.42 -5.22
C ILE A 44 -17.20 6.93 -5.46
N LYS A 45 -16.99 6.05 -6.45
CA LYS A 45 -15.67 5.49 -6.74
C LYS A 45 -14.73 6.55 -7.31
N ALA A 46 -15.26 7.46 -8.13
CA ALA A 46 -14.48 8.58 -8.66
C ALA A 46 -14.01 9.52 -7.54
N VAL A 47 -14.89 9.81 -6.58
CA VAL A 47 -14.57 10.66 -5.42
C VAL A 47 -13.59 9.96 -4.48
N GLU A 48 -13.79 8.67 -4.19
CA GLU A 48 -12.85 7.87 -3.40
C GLU A 48 -11.47 7.84 -4.05
N THR A 49 -11.39 7.64 -5.36
CA THR A 49 -10.11 7.60 -6.09
C THR A 49 -9.31 8.88 -5.90
N GLU A 50 -9.96 10.05 -6.00
CA GLU A 50 -9.31 11.35 -5.81
C GLU A 50 -8.88 11.59 -4.36
N LEU A 51 -9.68 11.14 -3.40
CA LEU A 51 -9.34 11.19 -1.98
C LEU A 51 -8.14 10.30 -1.64
N TRP A 52 -8.12 9.07 -2.17
CA TRP A 52 -6.99 8.15 -2.02
C TRP A 52 -5.73 8.70 -2.67
N LYS A 53 -5.87 9.34 -3.84
CA LYS A 53 -4.74 9.99 -4.50
C LYS A 53 -4.15 11.10 -3.64
N LYS A 54 -4.98 12.00 -3.10
CA LYS A 54 -4.53 13.03 -2.15
C LYS A 54 -3.83 12.45 -0.92
N ALA A 55 -4.43 11.42 -0.30
CA ALA A 55 -3.84 10.78 0.86
C ALA A 55 -2.48 10.12 0.53
N ASN A 56 -2.36 9.51 -0.65
CA ASN A 56 -1.09 8.93 -1.11
C ASN A 56 -0.04 10.01 -1.38
N ASP A 57 -0.41 11.14 -1.98
CA ASP A 57 0.50 12.25 -2.24
C ASP A 57 1.01 12.85 -0.91
N GLU A 58 0.14 13.04 0.08
CA GLU A 58 0.53 13.51 1.43
C GLU A 58 1.50 12.55 2.14
N LEU A 59 1.27 11.24 2.00
CA LEU A 59 2.17 10.22 2.54
C LEU A 59 3.52 10.19 1.79
N ALA A 60 3.50 10.35 0.48
CA ALA A 60 4.71 10.39 -0.33
C ALA A 60 5.59 11.60 0.03
N ASP A 61 4.97 12.78 0.20
CA ASP A 61 5.65 13.98 0.67
C ASP A 61 6.27 13.76 2.06
N HIS A 62 5.55 13.11 2.98
CA HIS A 62 6.06 12.81 4.31
C HIS A 62 7.27 11.87 4.29
N LEU A 63 7.34 10.96 3.32
CA LEU A 63 8.40 9.97 3.14
C LEU A 63 9.50 10.42 2.17
N ASP A 64 9.45 11.65 1.65
CA ASP A 64 10.34 12.18 0.59
C ASP A 64 10.38 11.27 -0.68
N ILE A 65 9.24 10.64 -0.99
CA ILE A 65 9.08 9.78 -2.17
C ILE A 65 8.59 10.63 -3.34
N LYS A 66 9.48 10.88 -4.29
CA LYS A 66 9.17 11.69 -5.50
C LYS A 66 8.33 10.97 -6.55
N ASP A 67 8.44 9.64 -6.61
CA ASP A 67 7.74 8.80 -7.58
C ASP A 67 7.38 7.48 -6.91
N ILE A 68 6.13 7.41 -6.44
CA ILE A 68 5.59 6.26 -5.70
C ILE A 68 5.65 5.00 -6.57
N ASP A 69 5.25 5.10 -7.83
CA ASP A 69 5.22 3.95 -8.75
C ASP A 69 6.62 3.40 -8.99
N LYS A 70 7.60 4.28 -9.17
CA LYS A 70 9.00 3.88 -9.34
C LYS A 70 9.56 3.23 -8.08
N GLU A 71 9.31 3.79 -6.90
CA GLU A 71 9.79 3.19 -5.65
C GLU A 71 9.13 1.84 -5.39
N ILE A 72 7.81 1.70 -5.58
CA ILE A 72 7.12 0.40 -5.46
C ILE A 72 7.73 -0.62 -6.42
N LYS A 73 7.92 -0.26 -7.69
CA LYS A 73 8.56 -1.15 -8.68
C LYS A 73 9.97 -1.56 -8.26
N ARG A 74 10.76 -0.62 -7.72
CA ARG A 74 12.10 -0.89 -7.21
C ARG A 74 12.06 -1.86 -6.03
N PHE A 75 11.16 -1.66 -5.07
CA PHE A 75 11.00 -2.56 -3.93
C PHE A 75 10.61 -3.98 -4.37
N ILE A 76 9.65 -4.10 -5.28
CA ILE A 76 9.24 -5.40 -5.86
C ILE A 76 10.43 -6.07 -6.54
N PHE A 77 11.19 -5.32 -7.34
CA PHE A 77 12.37 -5.86 -8.03
C PHE A 77 13.43 -6.37 -7.04
N LEU A 78 13.75 -5.59 -6.00
CA LEU A 78 14.73 -5.99 -4.99
C LEU A 78 14.27 -7.23 -4.22
N LEU A 79 12.98 -7.32 -3.88
CA LEU A 79 12.41 -8.46 -3.18
C LEU A 79 12.48 -9.74 -4.03
N ASN A 80 12.10 -9.65 -5.30
CA ASN A 80 12.21 -10.78 -6.22
C ASN A 80 13.65 -11.24 -6.38
N ARG A 81 14.59 -10.31 -6.56
CA ARG A 81 16.01 -10.62 -6.68
C ARG A 81 16.58 -11.25 -5.41
N TYR A 82 16.18 -10.77 -4.24
CA TYR A 82 16.54 -11.40 -2.97
C TYR A 82 16.04 -12.85 -2.91
N ASN A 83 14.77 -13.08 -3.25
CA ASN A 83 14.19 -14.42 -3.25
C ASN A 83 14.91 -15.35 -4.21
N GLU A 84 15.17 -14.92 -5.44
CA GLU A 84 15.92 -15.71 -6.43
C GLU A 84 17.31 -16.11 -5.93
N ILE A 85 18.07 -15.16 -5.37
CA ILE A 85 19.41 -15.44 -4.83
C ILE A 85 19.34 -16.39 -3.64
N LYS A 86 18.37 -16.18 -2.74
CA LYS A 86 18.13 -17.06 -1.59
C LYS A 86 17.81 -18.47 -2.04
N ASP A 87 16.93 -18.64 -3.03
CA ASP A 87 16.49 -19.94 -3.52
C ASP A 87 17.64 -20.69 -4.22
N ILE A 88 18.44 -20.00 -5.05
CA ILE A 88 19.67 -20.55 -5.63
C ILE A 88 20.64 -20.99 -4.52
N GLY A 89 20.84 -20.16 -3.50
CA GLY A 89 21.68 -20.48 -2.35
C GLY A 89 21.22 -21.75 -1.62
N GLN A 90 19.92 -21.86 -1.35
CA GLN A 90 19.34 -23.04 -0.69
C GLN A 90 19.47 -24.30 -1.55
N GLU A 91 19.31 -24.20 -2.87
CA GLU A 91 19.51 -25.33 -3.77
C GLU A 91 20.96 -25.83 -3.74
N LEU A 92 21.93 -24.91 -3.80
CA LEU A 92 23.35 -25.24 -3.73
C LEU A 92 23.70 -25.88 -2.38
N ILE A 93 23.17 -25.35 -1.27
CA ILE A 93 23.36 -25.89 0.07
C ILE A 93 22.80 -27.31 0.15
N GLY A 94 21.59 -27.56 -0.37
CA GLY A 94 20.99 -28.90 -0.42
C GLY A 94 21.84 -29.89 -1.21
N ARG A 95 22.40 -29.48 -2.35
CA ARG A 95 23.31 -30.30 -3.16
C ARG A 95 24.61 -30.62 -2.43
N ILE A 96 25.22 -29.63 -1.78
CA ILE A 96 26.46 -29.81 -0.99
C ILE A 96 26.21 -30.76 0.19
N ALA A 97 25.11 -30.55 0.91
CA ALA A 97 24.71 -31.41 2.03
C ALA A 97 24.55 -32.87 1.58
N SER A 98 23.86 -33.10 0.45
CA SER A 98 23.69 -34.42 -0.14
C SER A 98 25.02 -35.08 -0.54
N LEU A 99 25.93 -34.33 -1.19
CA LEU A 99 27.24 -34.85 -1.58
C LEU A 99 28.13 -35.19 -0.39
N ARG A 100 28.05 -34.40 0.69
CA ARG A 100 28.84 -34.58 1.91
C ARG A 100 28.18 -35.51 2.93
N GLN A 101 26.98 -36.04 2.63
CA GLN A 101 26.16 -36.83 3.57
C GLN A 101 25.96 -36.13 4.91
N THR A 102 25.82 -34.81 4.88
CA THR A 102 25.56 -33.96 6.05
C THR A 102 24.20 -33.28 5.88
N THR A 103 23.73 -32.55 6.88
CA THR A 103 22.46 -31.83 6.80
C THR A 103 22.68 -30.43 6.20
N ALA A 104 21.62 -29.86 5.62
CA ALA A 104 21.65 -28.46 5.16
C ALA A 104 21.96 -27.49 6.30
N ARG A 105 21.57 -27.83 7.54
CA ARG A 105 21.86 -27.05 8.74
C ARG A 105 23.37 -26.97 9.01
N ASP A 106 24.09 -28.08 8.90
CA ASP A 106 25.54 -28.10 9.12
C ASP A 106 26.27 -27.21 8.10
N ILE A 107 25.79 -27.21 6.85
CA ILE A 107 26.33 -26.34 5.80
C ILE A 107 25.98 -24.87 6.04
N HIS A 108 24.77 -24.56 6.54
CA HIS A 108 24.41 -23.19 6.94
C HIS A 108 25.33 -22.67 8.05
N GLU A 109 25.59 -23.49 9.07
CA GLU A 109 26.50 -23.17 10.17
C GLU A 109 27.95 -23.00 9.67
N GLU A 110 28.44 -23.86 8.75
CA GLU A 110 29.77 -23.74 8.11
C GLU A 110 29.92 -22.43 7.32
N LEU A 111 28.86 -21.99 6.64
CA LEU A 111 28.87 -20.79 5.81
C LEU A 111 28.58 -19.50 6.61
N GLY A 112 28.36 -19.59 7.92
CA GLY A 112 27.97 -18.43 8.74
C GLY A 112 26.60 -17.86 8.33
N MET A 113 25.75 -18.68 7.70
CA MET A 113 24.39 -18.34 7.32
C MET A 113 23.44 -18.74 8.46
N GLU A 114 23.71 -18.23 9.65
CA GLU A 114 22.78 -18.38 10.76
C GLU A 114 21.51 -17.59 10.42
N THR A 115 20.39 -18.30 10.26
CA THR A 115 19.09 -17.65 10.15
C THR A 115 18.79 -17.00 11.50
N GLU A 116 19.02 -15.69 11.61
CA GLU A 116 18.40 -14.89 12.67
C GLU A 116 16.88 -15.02 12.49
N LEU A 117 16.25 -15.79 13.38
CA LEU A 117 14.80 -15.85 13.57
C LEU A 117 14.34 -14.69 14.46
#